data_AF-A0A5D8YN57-F1
#
_entry.id   AF-A0A5D8YN57-F1
#
_cell.length_a   1.000
_cell.length_b   1.000
_cell.length_c   1.000
_cell.angle_alpha   90.00
_cell.angle_beta   90.00
_cell.angle_gamma   90.00
#
_symmetry.space_group_name_H-M   'P 1'
#
loop_
_entity.id
_entity.type
_entity.pdbx_description
1 polymer ?
#
loop_
_entity_poly.entity_id
_entity_poly.type
_entity_poly.pdbx_seq_one_letter_code
_entity_poly.pdbx_strand_id
1 'polypeptide(L)'
;MKSLMIKKIEKTQMKKIVYIPLFLLVIIINACNKKEVAAPDFSVTLDPANTYKAGENVKFIFSGNPNNITFWSGETGKQYEFRDRVNETATTSVRTDIGVPLKNMSTRMDSYSYIYTAAGTYKVTFVASNTTVYGSKTDVKELEITIEP
;
A
#
# COMPACT_ATOMS: atom_id res chain seq x y z
N MET A 1 -1.94 66.35 -51.18
CA MET A 1 -1.43 66.52 -49.80
C MET A 1 -2.53 66.11 -48.84
N LYS A 2 -2.21 65.19 -47.92
CA LYS A 2 -2.96 64.80 -46.70
C LYS A 2 -4.26 64.01 -46.94
N SER A 3 -4.24 62.70 -46.71
CA SER A 3 -4.28 62.02 -45.39
C SER A 3 -5.74 61.67 -45.09
N LEU A 4 -6.15 60.42 -45.30
CA LEU A 4 -6.24 59.38 -44.25
C LEU A 4 -7.13 59.81 -43.08
N MET A 5 -8.04 58.90 -42.71
CA MET A 5 -9.11 58.98 -41.69
C MET A 5 -10.45 59.25 -42.39
N ILE A 6 -11.46 58.37 -42.38
CA ILE A 6 -11.95 57.60 -41.24
C ILE A 6 -12.48 56.24 -41.76
N LYS A 7 -11.62 55.21 -41.66
CA LYS A 7 -12.02 53.80 -41.77
C LYS A 7 -12.47 53.35 -40.38
N LYS A 8 -13.70 53.70 -39.98
CA LYS A 8 -14.24 53.33 -38.65
C LYS A 8 -15.67 52.83 -38.74
N ILE A 9 -15.91 51.85 -39.60
CA ILE A 9 -17.14 51.05 -39.59
C ILE A 9 -16.70 49.59 -39.81
N GLU A 10 -17.16 48.71 -38.90
CA GLU A 10 -17.05 47.23 -38.95
C GLU A 10 -15.73 46.54 -38.52
N LYS A 11 -15.24 46.83 -37.32
CA LYS A 11 -14.53 45.82 -36.51
C LYS A 11 -15.09 45.74 -35.09
N THR A 12 -16.41 45.74 -35.01
CA THR A 12 -17.11 45.29 -33.80
C THR A 12 -17.57 43.86 -34.09
N GLN A 13 -17.65 43.03 -33.05
CA GLN A 13 -18.03 41.61 -33.04
C GLN A 13 -16.85 40.62 -33.16
N MET A 14 -16.80 39.68 -32.21
CA MET A 14 -15.90 38.51 -32.12
C MET A 14 -14.56 38.63 -31.34
N LYS A 15 -14.42 39.52 -30.35
CA LYS A 15 -13.36 39.41 -29.32
C LYS A 15 -13.87 39.08 -27.92
N LYS A 16 -15.18 38.93 -27.71
CA LYS A 16 -15.76 38.50 -26.43
C LYS A 16 -16.44 37.14 -26.49
N ILE A 17 -16.94 36.74 -27.68
CA ILE A 17 -17.69 35.48 -27.88
C ILE A 17 -16.78 34.24 -27.92
N VAL A 18 -15.53 34.36 -28.37
CA VAL A 18 -14.54 33.26 -28.38
C VAL A 18 -14.05 32.89 -26.97
N TYR A 19 -14.08 33.84 -26.03
CA TYR A 19 -13.62 33.60 -24.66
C TYR A 19 -14.72 33.04 -23.74
N ILE A 20 -15.99 33.04 -24.16
CA ILE A 20 -17.13 32.50 -23.39
C ILE A 20 -17.11 30.96 -23.30
N PRO A 21 -16.87 30.19 -24.37
CA PRO A 21 -16.74 28.73 -24.25
C PRO A 21 -15.42 28.32 -23.58
N LEU A 22 -14.38 29.17 -23.64
CA LEU A 22 -13.09 28.95 -22.98
C LEU A 22 -13.18 29.15 -21.45
N PHE A 23 -14.03 30.06 -21.00
CA PHE A 23 -14.26 30.31 -19.56
C PHE A 23 -15.16 29.22 -18.93
N LEU A 24 -16.06 28.61 -19.70
CA LEU A 24 -16.92 27.50 -19.22
C LEU A 24 -16.14 26.19 -18.99
N LEU A 25 -15.04 25.98 -19.73
CA LEU A 25 -14.18 24.79 -19.62
C LEU A 25 -13.35 24.77 -18.33
N VAL A 26 -13.06 25.94 -17.74
CA VAL A 26 -12.24 26.09 -16.51
C VAL A 26 -13.02 25.71 -15.24
N ILE A 27 -14.35 25.67 -15.29
CA ILE A 27 -15.19 25.37 -14.12
C ILE A 27 -15.26 23.85 -13.81
N ILE A 28 -14.84 22.99 -14.74
CA ILE A 28 -14.98 21.52 -14.62
C ILE A 28 -13.83 20.86 -13.81
N ILE A 29 -12.75 21.57 -13.47
CA ILE A 29 -11.54 20.94 -12.88
C ILE A 29 -11.48 20.86 -11.34
N ASN A 30 -12.49 21.32 -10.59
CA ASN A 30 -12.41 21.35 -9.11
C ASN A 30 -13.29 20.30 -8.40
N ALA A 31 -13.17 19.03 -8.78
CA ALA A 31 -13.80 17.93 -8.04
C ALA A 31 -12.80 16.82 -7.71
N CYS A 32 -11.79 17.13 -6.89
CA CYS A 32 -11.03 16.07 -6.21
C CYS A 32 -10.46 16.55 -4.87
N ASN A 33 -11.32 16.69 -3.86
CA ASN A 33 -10.87 16.67 -2.47
C ASN A 33 -10.64 15.22 -2.04
N LYS A 34 -9.65 14.53 -2.63
CA LYS A 34 -9.25 13.19 -2.18
C LYS A 34 -8.62 13.35 -0.81
N LYS A 35 -9.34 12.93 0.22
CA LYS A 35 -8.78 12.78 1.55
C LYS A 35 -7.82 11.60 1.51
N GLU A 36 -6.54 11.89 1.65
CA GLU A 36 -5.49 10.88 1.60
C GLU A 36 -5.39 10.14 2.93
N VAL A 37 -5.15 8.83 2.82
CA VAL A 37 -4.86 7.99 3.97
C VAL A 37 -3.36 7.91 4.10
N ALA A 38 -2.84 8.15 5.31
CA ALA A 38 -1.42 8.03 5.59
C ALA A 38 -0.98 6.55 5.54
N ALA A 39 0.19 6.29 4.98
CA ALA A 39 0.83 4.99 5.11
C ALA A 39 1.06 4.66 6.60
N PRO A 40 0.94 3.39 7.01
CA PRO A 40 1.28 3.01 8.36
C PRO A 40 2.75 3.29 8.65
N ASP A 41 3.02 3.96 9.78
CA ASP A 41 4.35 3.95 10.38
C ASP A 41 4.56 2.57 11.01
N PHE A 42 5.37 1.75 10.35
CA PHE A 42 5.66 0.39 10.77
C PHE A 42 7.07 -0.03 10.37
N SER A 43 7.82 -0.52 11.34
CA SER A 43 9.07 -1.24 11.08
C SER A 43 9.14 -2.51 11.90
N VAL A 44 9.91 -3.47 11.40
CA VAL A 44 10.17 -4.73 12.07
C VAL A 44 11.67 -4.98 12.06
N THR A 45 12.20 -5.39 13.20
CA THR A 45 13.59 -5.80 13.37
C THR A 45 13.66 -7.17 14.05
N LEU A 46 14.78 -7.84 13.84
CA LEU A 46 15.11 -9.11 14.46
C LEU A 46 16.05 -8.88 15.66
N ASP A 47 16.09 -9.85 16.57
CA ASP A 47 17.22 -10.01 17.51
C ASP A 47 18.50 -10.27 16.68
N PRO A 48 19.69 -9.71 17.00
CA PRO A 48 20.77 -9.42 16.05
C PRO A 48 21.33 -10.57 15.20
N ALA A 49 21.02 -11.82 15.51
CA ALA A 49 21.63 -12.97 14.88
C ALA A 49 21.02 -13.36 13.52
N ASN A 50 19.76 -12.99 13.21
CA ASN A 50 18.97 -13.43 12.03
C ASN A 50 19.01 -14.95 11.70
N THR A 51 19.65 -15.73 12.56
CA THR A 51 19.90 -17.16 12.50
C THR A 51 19.47 -17.73 13.85
N TYR A 52 18.62 -18.74 13.81
CA TYR A 52 18.00 -19.33 14.99
C TYR A 52 18.00 -20.86 14.85
N LYS A 53 17.86 -21.58 15.96
CA LYS A 53 17.72 -23.05 15.88
C LYS A 53 16.27 -23.46 15.75
N ALA A 54 16.03 -24.59 15.11
CA ALA A 54 14.72 -25.22 15.05
C ALA A 54 14.18 -25.44 16.47
N GLY A 55 12.94 -24.99 16.71
CA GLY A 55 12.30 -25.03 18.01
C GLY A 55 12.54 -23.81 18.91
N GLU A 56 13.42 -22.88 18.53
CA GLU A 56 13.63 -21.63 19.26
C GLU A 56 12.62 -20.54 18.86
N ASN A 57 12.39 -19.60 19.78
CA ASN A 57 11.54 -18.45 19.52
C ASN A 57 12.28 -17.41 18.68
N VAL A 58 11.81 -17.20 17.45
CA VAL A 58 12.17 -16.04 16.64
C VAL A 58 11.34 -14.86 17.12
N LYS A 59 11.98 -13.85 17.70
CA LYS A 59 11.31 -12.64 18.20
C LYS A 59 11.46 -11.51 17.19
N PHE A 60 10.32 -11.04 16.68
CA PHE A 60 10.19 -9.87 15.83
C PHE A 60 9.83 -8.67 16.71
N ILE A 61 10.61 -7.60 16.63
CA ILE A 61 10.40 -6.36 17.39
C ILE A 61 9.79 -5.34 16.44
N PHE A 62 8.69 -4.71 16.85
CA PHE A 62 7.95 -3.76 16.04
C PHE A 62 8.16 -2.33 16.55
N SER A 63 8.27 -1.39 15.61
CA SER A 63 8.14 0.04 15.86
C SER A 63 6.97 0.63 15.08
N GLY A 64 6.50 1.79 15.52
CA GLY A 64 5.30 2.43 15.01
C GLY A 64 4.02 1.90 15.66
N ASN A 65 2.88 2.21 15.06
CA ASN A 65 1.56 1.77 15.54
C ASN A 65 0.54 1.68 14.40
N PRO A 66 0.69 0.73 13.46
CA PRO A 66 -0.28 0.52 12.41
C PRO A 66 -1.62 0.04 12.99
N ASN A 67 -2.72 0.28 12.26
CA ASN A 67 -4.02 -0.23 12.67
C ASN A 67 -4.06 -1.76 12.71
N ASN A 68 -3.61 -2.42 11.64
CA ASN A 68 -3.59 -3.89 11.56
C ASN A 68 -2.20 -4.38 11.18
N ILE A 69 -1.87 -5.61 11.60
CA ILE A 69 -0.66 -6.34 11.20
C ILE A 69 -1.08 -7.76 10.84
N THR A 70 -0.67 -8.22 9.66
CA THR A 70 -0.84 -9.60 9.20
C THR A 70 0.52 -10.22 8.91
N PHE A 71 0.71 -11.48 9.31
CA PHE A 71 1.98 -12.19 9.27
C PHE A 71 1.94 -13.40 8.35
N TRP A 72 2.99 -13.55 7.53
CA TRP A 72 3.29 -14.75 6.75
C TRP A 72 4.64 -15.28 7.20
N SER A 73 4.69 -16.54 7.63
CA SER A 73 5.91 -17.15 8.16
C SER A 73 6.95 -17.47 7.08
N GLY A 74 6.54 -17.52 5.80
CA GLY A 74 7.38 -17.97 4.69
C GLY A 74 7.46 -19.49 4.54
N GLU A 75 6.83 -20.25 5.45
CA GLU A 75 6.70 -21.70 5.30
C GLU A 75 5.78 -22.05 4.12
N THR A 76 5.91 -23.27 3.59
CA THR A 76 5.03 -23.78 2.53
C THR A 76 3.56 -23.62 2.92
N GLY A 77 2.77 -22.97 2.06
CA GLY A 77 1.35 -22.68 2.33
C GLY A 77 1.11 -21.42 3.17
N LYS A 78 2.18 -20.68 3.53
CA LYS A 78 2.14 -19.43 4.29
C LYS A 78 3.09 -18.37 3.71
N GLN A 79 3.16 -18.29 2.38
CA GLN A 79 4.03 -17.35 1.65
C GLN A 79 3.23 -16.17 1.11
N TYR A 80 3.71 -14.95 1.36
CA TYR A 80 3.03 -13.73 0.92
C TYR A 80 2.89 -13.62 -0.60
N GLU A 81 3.82 -14.20 -1.37
CA GLU A 81 3.77 -14.15 -2.84
C GLU A 81 2.57 -14.92 -3.42
N PHE A 82 2.00 -15.87 -2.68
CA PHE A 82 0.86 -16.70 -3.11
C PHE A 82 -0.48 -16.28 -2.51
N ARG A 83 -0.54 -15.11 -1.85
CA ARG A 83 -1.76 -14.59 -1.19
C ARG A 83 -2.94 -14.30 -2.13
N ASP A 84 -2.66 -14.08 -3.41
CA ASP A 84 -3.66 -13.75 -4.44
C ASP A 84 -3.74 -14.85 -5.50
N ARG A 85 -3.19 -16.05 -5.21
CA ARG A 85 -3.20 -17.15 -6.18
C ARG A 85 -4.63 -17.63 -6.39
N VAL A 86 -5.17 -17.35 -7.59
CA VAL A 86 -6.44 -17.87 -8.11
C VAL A 86 -6.12 -18.65 -9.38
N ASN A 87 -6.57 -19.90 -9.49
CA ASN A 87 -6.37 -20.67 -10.72
C ASN A 87 -7.33 -20.16 -11.81
N GLU A 88 -6.81 -19.81 -12.99
CA GLU A 88 -7.60 -19.59 -14.19
C GLU A 88 -8.04 -20.91 -14.88
N THR A 89 -7.79 -22.08 -14.25
CA THR A 89 -8.22 -23.38 -14.78
C THR A 89 -8.46 -24.37 -13.64
N ALA A 90 -9.73 -24.71 -13.44
CA ALA A 90 -10.19 -25.55 -12.33
C ALA A 90 -9.98 -27.04 -12.61
N THR A 91 -9.01 -27.70 -11.95
CA THR A 91 -9.09 -29.15 -11.62
C THR A 91 -8.26 -29.57 -10.40
N THR A 92 -7.55 -28.66 -9.72
CA THR A 92 -6.87 -28.97 -8.45
C THR A 92 -7.14 -27.89 -7.43
N SER A 93 -7.52 -28.29 -6.21
CA SER A 93 -7.77 -27.40 -5.07
C SER A 93 -6.47 -26.74 -4.62
N VAL A 94 -6.05 -25.68 -5.31
CA VAL A 94 -4.92 -24.86 -4.88
C VAL A 94 -5.44 -23.93 -3.80
N ARG A 95 -4.93 -24.10 -2.58
CA ARG A 95 -5.23 -23.22 -1.45
C ARG A 95 -4.38 -21.96 -1.60
N THR A 96 -5.03 -20.80 -1.54
CA THR A 96 -4.36 -19.51 -1.37
C THR A 96 -3.70 -19.47 0.00
N ASP A 97 -2.52 -18.87 0.08
CA ASP A 97 -1.76 -18.77 1.33
C ASP A 97 -2.33 -17.64 2.19
N ILE A 98 -2.86 -18.00 3.37
CA ILE A 98 -3.53 -17.06 4.27
C ILE A 98 -2.56 -16.62 5.35
N GLY A 99 -2.39 -15.30 5.48
CA GLY A 99 -1.62 -14.69 6.57
C GLY A 99 -2.36 -14.77 7.91
N VAL A 100 -1.60 -14.81 9.00
CA VAL A 100 -2.12 -14.79 10.36
C VAL A 100 -2.37 -13.34 10.79
N PRO A 101 -3.62 -12.93 11.09
CA PRO A 101 -3.89 -11.61 11.62
C PRO A 101 -3.36 -11.54 13.07
N LEU A 102 -2.39 -10.66 13.32
CA LEU A 102 -1.77 -10.51 14.64
C LEU A 102 -2.38 -9.38 15.47
N LYS A 103 -2.83 -8.33 14.80
CA LYS A 103 -3.22 -7.07 15.45
C LYS A 103 -4.45 -6.46 14.79
N ASN A 104 -5.31 -5.87 15.61
CA ASN A 104 -6.41 -5.00 15.20
C ASN A 104 -6.21 -3.55 15.72
N MET A 105 -7.12 -2.65 15.37
CA MET A 105 -7.03 -1.21 15.68
C MET A 105 -6.96 -0.86 17.18
N SER A 106 -7.43 -1.73 18.07
CA SER A 106 -7.72 -1.37 19.46
C SER A 106 -6.53 -1.47 20.40
N THR A 107 -5.49 -2.21 20.03
CA THR A 107 -4.33 -2.47 20.90
C THR A 107 -3.03 -2.10 20.20
N ARG A 108 -1.98 -1.83 20.96
CA ARG A 108 -0.61 -1.70 20.45
C ARG A 108 0.09 -3.07 20.53
N MET A 109 0.94 -3.38 19.58
CA MET A 109 1.72 -4.62 19.55
C MET A 109 3.18 -4.28 19.26
N ASP A 110 4.07 -4.64 20.18
CA ASP A 110 5.48 -4.24 20.16
C ASP A 110 6.41 -5.38 19.75
N SER A 111 5.92 -6.60 19.82
CA SER A 111 6.66 -7.76 19.38
C SER A 111 5.74 -8.92 19.06
N TYR A 112 6.24 -9.84 18.25
CA TYR A 112 5.62 -11.13 17.97
C TYR A 112 6.69 -12.22 18.02
N SER A 113 6.34 -13.38 18.55
CA SER A 113 7.24 -14.54 18.59
C SER A 113 6.63 -15.69 17.79
N TYR A 114 7.46 -16.36 17.01
CA TYR A 114 7.09 -17.53 16.24
C TYR A 114 8.17 -18.61 16.34
N ILE A 115 7.76 -19.88 16.32
CA ILE A 115 8.67 -21.02 16.38
C ILE A 115 8.67 -21.71 15.03
N TYR A 116 9.86 -21.87 14.46
CA TYR A 116 10.09 -22.67 13.26
C TYR A 116 10.59 -24.05 13.68
N THR A 117 9.94 -25.11 13.22
CA THR A 117 10.31 -26.49 13.60
C THR A 117 11.19 -27.19 12.56
N ALA A 118 11.29 -26.63 11.36
CA ALA A 118 12.10 -27.17 10.29
C ALA A 118 13.26 -26.21 9.98
N ALA A 119 14.43 -26.78 9.71
CA ALA A 119 15.57 -26.01 9.21
C ALA A 119 15.30 -25.50 7.79
N GLY A 120 15.81 -24.31 7.48
CA GLY A 120 15.63 -23.68 6.19
C GLY A 120 15.73 -22.16 6.24
N THR A 121 15.75 -21.54 5.07
CA THR A 121 15.69 -20.09 4.92
C THR A 121 14.24 -19.69 4.65
N TYR A 122 13.71 -18.77 5.46
CA TYR A 122 12.34 -18.30 5.34
C TYR A 122 12.31 -16.80 5.04
N LYS A 123 11.47 -16.44 4.06
CA LYS A 123 11.10 -15.05 3.79
C LYS A 123 9.86 -14.71 4.59
N VAL A 124 10.07 -14.04 5.70
CA VAL A 124 9.02 -13.60 6.61
C VAL A 124 8.44 -12.31 6.08
N THR A 125 7.11 -12.21 6.02
CA THR A 125 6.44 -11.00 5.57
C THR A 125 5.44 -10.51 6.61
N PHE A 126 5.51 -9.22 6.94
CA PHE A 126 4.53 -8.50 7.71
C PHE A 126 3.85 -7.46 6.83
N VAL A 127 2.52 -7.48 6.81
CA VAL A 127 1.70 -6.45 6.15
C VAL A 127 1.04 -5.62 7.23
N ALA A 128 1.49 -4.39 7.36
CA ALA A 128 0.84 -3.38 8.18
C ALA A 128 -0.19 -2.62 7.34
N SER A 129 -1.31 -2.24 7.95
CA SER A 129 -2.29 -1.39 7.28
C SER A 129 -2.86 -0.34 8.21
N ASN A 130 -3.18 0.83 7.63
CA ASN A 130 -4.01 1.86 8.23
C ASN A 130 -5.31 1.98 7.43
N THR A 131 -6.43 2.09 8.14
CA THR A 131 -7.77 2.15 7.53
C THR A 131 -8.53 3.34 8.09
N THR A 132 -9.16 4.11 7.21
CA THR A 132 -10.03 5.23 7.54
C THR A 132 -11.33 5.11 6.73
N VAL A 133 -12.30 5.97 7.02
CA VAL A 133 -13.54 6.08 6.21
C VAL A 133 -13.27 6.47 4.75
N TYR A 134 -12.07 6.94 4.43
CA TYR A 134 -11.69 7.37 3.07
C TYR A 134 -10.87 6.33 2.31
N GLY A 135 -10.54 5.19 2.93
CA GLY A 135 -9.80 4.09 2.32
C GLY A 135 -8.75 3.49 3.24
N SER A 136 -7.87 2.68 2.66
CA SER A 136 -6.77 2.02 3.36
C SER A 136 -5.43 2.22 2.67
N LYS A 137 -4.35 2.24 3.45
CA LYS A 137 -2.98 2.12 2.97
C LYS A 137 -2.28 0.97 3.66
N THR A 138 -1.36 0.35 2.96
CA THR A 138 -0.57 -0.80 3.42
C THR A 138 0.91 -0.51 3.29
N ASP A 139 1.70 -1.11 4.17
CA ASP A 139 3.15 -1.19 4.09
C ASP A 139 3.57 -2.65 4.31
N VAL A 140 4.47 -3.14 3.47
CA VAL A 140 4.91 -4.53 3.45
C VAL A 140 6.38 -4.56 3.88
N LYS A 141 6.68 -5.33 4.92
CA LYS A 141 8.03 -5.55 5.42
C LYS A 141 8.42 -7.01 5.26
N GLU A 142 9.54 -7.24 4.61
CA GLU A 142 10.09 -8.57 4.38
C GLU A 142 11.42 -8.71 5.11
N LEU A 143 11.64 -9.88 5.71
CA LEU A 143 12.86 -10.24 6.42
C LEU A 143 13.25 -11.64 5.97
N GLU A 144 14.56 -11.86 5.83
CA GLU A 144 15.09 -13.21 5.63
C GLU A 144 15.68 -13.70 6.94
N ILE A 145 15.28 -14.91 7.35
CA ILE A 145 15.83 -15.61 8.51
C ILE A 145 16.35 -16.98 8.10
N THR A 146 17.35 -17.46 8.81
CA THR A 146 17.88 -18.82 8.65
C THR A 146 17.60 -19.65 9.89
N ILE A 147 17.01 -20.82 9.71
CA ILE A 147 16.77 -21.79 10.77
C ILE A 147 17.73 -22.95 10.60
N GLU A 148 18.59 -23.15 11.59
CA GLU A 148 19.52 -24.26 11.68
C GLU A 148 18.86 -25.46 12.40
N PRO A 149 19.28 -26.69 12.08
CA PRO A 149 18.75 -27.90 12.72
C PRO A 149 19.09 -27.99 14.22
#